data_AF-A0A345VLB9-F1
#
_entry.id   AF-A0A345VLB9-F1
#
_cell.length_a   1.000
_cell.length_b   1.000
_cell.length_c   1.000
_cell.angle_alpha   90.00
_cell.angle_beta   90.00
_cell.angle_gamma   90.00
#
_symmetry.space_group_name_H-M   'P 1'
#
loop_
_entity.id
_entity.type
_entity.pdbx_description
1 polymer ?
#
loop_
_entity_poly.entity_id
_entity_poly.type
_entity_poly.pdbx_seq_one_letter_code
_entity_poly.pdbx_strand_id
1 'polypeptide(L)'
;MFMKKLYGKSFEEVYIVDFSSLSETPLFSKEFNKIGTWFITTGKRWICHTEIPKEEFKNMILSNLKSEEIDKVEFYKDYIPFSTNHELPL
;
A
#
# COMPACT_ATOMS: atom_id res chain seq x y z
N MET A 1 -20.42 15.47 -11.49
CA MET A 1 -20.61 14.13 -10.86
C MET A 1 -20.65 13.04 -11.94
N PHE A 2 -19.54 12.82 -12.66
CA PHE A 2 -19.40 11.79 -13.71
C PHE A 2 -18.10 11.00 -13.54
N MET A 3 -17.03 11.71 -13.19
CA MET A 3 -15.73 11.16 -12.80
C MET A 3 -15.84 10.01 -11.79
N LYS A 4 -16.51 10.22 -10.65
CA LYS A 4 -16.66 9.23 -9.57
C LYS A 4 -17.24 7.87 -10.01
N LYS A 5 -17.98 7.82 -11.13
CA LYS A 5 -18.66 6.60 -11.63
C LYS A 5 -17.79 5.79 -12.60
N LEU A 6 -16.80 6.42 -13.24
CA LEU A 6 -15.80 5.75 -14.09
C LEU A 6 -14.65 5.17 -13.25
N TYR A 7 -14.21 5.89 -12.21
CA TYR A 7 -13.11 5.44 -11.35
C TYR A 7 -13.39 4.11 -10.62
N GLY A 8 -14.63 3.89 -10.17
CA GLY A 8 -15.00 2.67 -9.41
C GLY A 8 -14.93 1.35 -10.18
N LYS A 9 -14.66 1.37 -11.50
CA LYS A 9 -14.46 0.16 -12.32
C LYS A 9 -13.08 0.07 -12.99
N SER A 10 -12.30 1.15 -12.97
CA SER A 10 -11.04 1.24 -13.73
C SER A 10 -9.83 1.46 -12.85
N PHE A 11 -10.01 1.89 -11.59
CA PHE A 11 -8.93 2.17 -10.67
C PHE A 11 -9.19 1.57 -9.29
N GLU A 12 -8.14 1.01 -8.71
CA GLU A 12 -8.09 0.49 -7.36
C GLU A 12 -7.43 1.52 -6.43
N GLU A 13 -8.01 1.69 -5.25
CA GLU A 13 -7.42 2.52 -4.20
C GLU A 13 -6.25 1.77 -3.55
N VAL A 14 -5.09 2.42 -3.45
CA VAL A 14 -3.91 1.86 -2.80
C VAL A 14 -3.34 2.81 -1.76
N TYR A 15 -2.74 2.21 -0.75
CA TYR A 15 -1.91 2.91 0.22
C TYR A 15 -0.45 2.77 -0.17
N ILE A 16 0.26 3.89 -0.11
CA ILE A 16 1.71 3.91 -0.31
C ILE A 16 2.35 4.23 1.03
N VAL A 17 3.30 3.40 1.44
CA VAL A 17 4.09 3.60 2.65
C VAL A 17 5.53 3.88 2.24
N ASP A 18 6.05 5.02 2.66
CA ASP A 18 7.41 5.45 2.33
C ASP A 18 8.34 5.34 3.54
N PHE A 19 9.33 4.48 3.40
CA PHE A 19 10.39 4.20 4.36
C PHE A 19 11.72 4.86 3.97
N SER A 20 11.71 5.81 3.03
CA SER A 20 12.93 6.44 2.48
C SER A 20 13.84 7.03 3.57
N SER A 21 13.19 7.61 4.59
CA SER A 21 13.83 8.26 5.74
C SER A 21 14.25 7.28 6.84
N LEU A 22 13.97 5.98 6.71
CA LEU A 22 14.43 4.96 7.64
C LEU A 22 15.89 4.58 7.40
N SER A 23 16.56 4.25 8.50
CA SER A 23 17.94 3.80 8.50
C SER A 23 18.09 2.43 7.84
N GLU A 24 17.12 1.55 8.08
CA GLU A 24 17.01 0.23 7.49
C GLU A 24 15.62 0.04 6.88
N THR A 25 15.52 -0.71 5.79
CA THR A 25 14.21 -1.07 5.24
C THR A 25 13.61 -2.19 6.08
N PRO A 26 12.41 -2.00 6.65
CA PRO A 26 11.76 -3.03 7.43
C PRO A 26 11.52 -4.29 6.59
N LEU A 27 12.01 -5.42 7.08
CA LEU A 27 11.78 -6.75 6.51
C LEU A 27 10.51 -7.32 7.13
N PHE A 28 9.37 -7.11 6.48
CA PHE A 28 8.12 -7.62 7.01
C PHE A 28 7.89 -9.08 6.61
N SER A 29 7.45 -9.88 7.58
CA SER A 29 7.29 -11.33 7.47
C SER A 29 5.95 -11.73 6.85
N LYS A 30 5.67 -13.04 6.75
CA LYS A 30 4.39 -13.62 6.28
C LYS A 30 3.14 -13.07 7.01
N GLU A 31 3.30 -12.44 8.17
CA GLU A 31 2.21 -11.77 8.90
C GLU A 31 1.57 -10.61 8.10
N PHE A 32 2.30 -10.03 7.14
CA PHE A 32 1.78 -8.97 6.26
C PHE A 32 0.76 -9.46 5.22
N ASN A 33 0.67 -10.76 4.98
CA ASN A 33 -0.44 -11.31 4.19
C ASN A 33 -1.81 -11.05 4.86
N LYS A 34 -1.83 -10.69 6.15
CA LYS A 34 -3.05 -10.26 6.86
C LYS A 34 -3.36 -8.79 6.64
N ILE A 35 -2.40 -7.98 6.17
CA ILE A 35 -2.50 -6.51 6.10
C ILE A 35 -3.02 -6.03 4.76
N GLY A 36 -2.73 -6.75 3.68
CA GLY A 36 -3.14 -6.38 2.32
C GLY A 36 -3.68 -7.56 1.55
N THR A 37 -4.67 -7.29 0.70
CA THR A 37 -5.17 -8.22 -0.32
C THR A 37 -4.05 -8.53 -1.31
N TRP A 38 -3.24 -7.51 -1.66
CA TRP A 38 -1.97 -7.66 -2.36
C TRP A 38 -1.04 -6.49 -2.01
N PHE A 39 0.27 -6.71 -2.17
CA PHE A 39 1.29 -5.68 -1.92
C PHE A 39 2.48 -5.80 -2.86
N ILE A 40 3.17 -4.67 -3.09
CA ILE A 40 4.48 -4.58 -3.75
C ILE A 40 5.43 -3.91 -2.77
N THR A 41 6.54 -4.58 -2.46
CA THR A 41 7.46 -4.21 -1.38
C THR A 41 8.89 -3.99 -1.85
N THR A 42 9.06 -3.67 -3.13
CA THR A 42 10.38 -3.47 -3.73
C THR A 42 11.02 -2.18 -3.21
N GLY A 43 12.05 -2.31 -2.37
CA GLY A 43 12.83 -1.18 -1.85
C GLY A 43 12.15 -0.45 -0.69
N LYS A 44 12.34 0.87 -0.64
CA LYS A 44 11.87 1.72 0.47
C LYS A 44 10.44 2.24 0.31
N ARG A 45 9.78 1.99 -0.82
CA ARG A 45 8.40 2.42 -1.06
C ARG A 45 7.51 1.24 -1.31
N TRP A 46 6.48 1.11 -0.49
CA TRP A 46 5.59 -0.02 -0.49
C TRP A 46 4.22 0.42 -0.96
N ILE A 47 3.59 -0.40 -1.80
CA ILE A 47 2.24 -0.15 -2.32
C ILE A 47 1.37 -1.32 -1.88
N CYS A 48 0.23 -1.02 -1.27
CA CYS A 48 -0.65 -2.02 -0.69
C CYS A 48 -2.10 -1.70 -1.05
N HIS A 49 -2.83 -2.70 -1.54
CA HIS A 49 -4.29 -2.67 -1.52
C HIS A 49 -4.79 -3.44 -0.30
N THR A 50 -5.71 -2.85 0.45
CA THR A 50 -6.30 -3.46 1.64
C THR A 50 -7.74 -3.02 1.84
N GLU A 51 -8.55 -3.95 2.35
CA GLU A 51 -9.91 -3.66 2.83
C GLU A 51 -9.92 -3.19 4.30
N ILE A 52 -8.77 -3.25 4.98
CA ILE A 52 -8.63 -2.80 6.37
C ILE A 52 -8.81 -1.27 6.45
N PRO A 53 -9.52 -0.76 7.47
CA PRO A 53 -9.62 0.66 7.71
C PRO A 53 -8.25 1.35 7.80
N LYS A 54 -8.12 2.52 7.18
CA LYS A 54 -6.85 3.28 7.07
C LYS A 54 -6.06 3.38 8.39
N GLU A 55 -6.74 3.71 9.48
CA GLU A 55 -6.07 3.90 10.77
C GLU A 55 -5.59 2.57 11.38
N GLU A 56 -6.34 1.49 11.19
CA GLU A 56 -5.91 0.15 11.59
C GLU A 56 -4.72 -0.31 10.74
N PHE A 57 -4.76 -0.10 9.42
CA PHE A 57 -3.63 -0.37 8.52
C PHE A 57 -2.36 0.36 8.98
N LYS A 58 -2.44 1.67 9.22
CA LYS A 58 -1.30 2.45 9.73
C LYS A 58 -0.77 1.90 11.04
N ASN A 59 -1.65 1.61 12.00
CA ASN A 59 -1.22 1.07 13.30
C ASN A 59 -0.50 -0.27 13.16
N MET A 60 -0.95 -1.13 12.24
CA MET A 60 -0.27 -2.39 11.94
C MET A 60 1.11 -2.18 11.30
N ILE A 61 1.28 -1.18 10.43
CA ILE A 61 2.60 -0.83 9.89
C ILE A 61 3.51 -0.32 11.01
N LEU A 62 3.04 0.64 11.79
CA LEU A 62 3.84 1.34 12.81
C LEU A 62 4.23 0.43 13.98
N SER A 63 3.38 -0.53 14.36
CA SER A 63 3.67 -1.48 15.45
C SER A 63 4.85 -2.41 15.17
N ASN A 64 5.25 -2.52 13.91
CA ASN A 64 6.38 -3.34 13.46
C ASN A 64 7.69 -2.52 13.34
N LEU A 65 7.66 -1.23 13.66
CA LEU A 65 8.83 -0.34 13.61
C LEU A 65 9.39 -0.07 15.01
N LYS A 66 10.66 0.34 15.06
CA LYS A 66 11.24 0.90 16.29
C LYS A 66 10.57 2.24 16.60
N SER A 67 10.36 2.53 17.88
CA SER A 67 9.71 3.76 18.35
C SER A 67 10.33 5.04 17.75
N GLU A 68 11.66 5.08 17.65
CA GLU A 68 12.45 6.20 17.10
C GLU A 68 12.34 6.38 15.57
N GLU A 69 11.67 5.46 14.89
CA GLU A 69 11.49 5.44 13.44
C GLU A 69 10.05 5.70 13.00
N ILE A 70 9.08 5.66 13.93
CA ILE A 70 7.65 5.83 13.65
C ILE A 70 7.36 7.16 12.93
N ASP A 71 7.95 8.26 13.42
CA ASP A 71 7.71 9.61 12.87
C ASP A 71 8.39 9.86 11.51
N LYS A 72 9.23 8.93 11.05
CA LYS A 72 9.95 9.02 9.78
C LYS A 72 9.20 8.36 8.62
N VAL A 73 8.10 7.66 8.90
CA VAL A 73 7.32 6.95 7.88
C VAL A 73 6.20 7.83 7.37
N GLU A 74 6.13 7.93 6.04
CA GLU A 74 5.10 8.72 5.38
C GLU A 74 4.05 7.81 4.76
N PHE A 75 2.78 8.20 4.90
CA PHE A 75 1.64 7.45 4.37
C PHE A 75 0.91 8.28 3.32
N TYR A 76 0.84 7.75 2.12
CA TYR A 76 0.13 8.33 1.00
C TYR A 76 -1.02 7.43 0.57
N LYS A 77 -1.93 8.04 -0.17
CA LYS A 77 -3.05 7.35 -0.81
C LYS A 77 -3.03 7.71 -2.29
N ASP A 78 -3.17 6.70 -3.12
CA ASP A 78 -3.17 6.84 -4.57
C ASP A 78 -4.18 5.89 -5.21
N TYR A 79 -4.34 5.99 -6.53
CA TYR A 79 -5.24 5.17 -7.32
C TYR A 79 -4.48 4.60 -8.51
N ILE A 80 -4.33 3.28 -8.54
CA ILE A 80 -3.72 2.60 -9.70
C ILE A 80 -4.80 2.04 -10.61
N PRO A 81 -4.61 2.01 -11.93
CA PRO A 81 -5.56 1.34 -12.80
C PRO A 81 -5.61 -0.15 -12.46
N PHE A 82 -6.81 -0.75 -12.43
CA PHE A 82 -6.93 -2.21 -12.42
C PHE A 82 -6.17 -2.72 -13.64
N SER A 83 -5.21 -3.64 -13.45
CA SER A 83 -4.55 -4.26 -14.59
C SER A 83 -5.64 -4.97 -15.40
N THR A 84 -5.98 -4.41 -16.55
CA THR A 84 -6.72 -5.15 -17.55
C THR A 84 -5.74 -6.16 -18.12
N ASN A 85 -5.62 -7.31 -17.47
CA ASN A 85 -5.13 -8.52 -18.14
C ASN A 85 -6.18 -8.91 -19.19
N HIS A 86 -6.41 -8.05 -20.18
CA HIS A 86 -6.71 -8.53 -21.51
C HIS A 86 -5.36 -8.93 -22.06
N GLU A 87 -5.04 -10.21 -21.93
CA GLU A 87 -4.11 -10.87 -22.83
C GLU A 87 -4.39 -10.31 -24.24
N LEU A 88 -3.43 -9.58 -24.80
CA LEU A 88 -3.46 -9.29 -26.21
C LEU A 88 -3.44 -10.67 -26.88
N PRO A 89 -4.47 -11.05 -27.65
CA PRO A 89 -4.38 -12.28 -28.41
C PRO A 89 -3.20 -12.11 -29.38
N LEU A 90 -2.24 -13.04 -29.27
CA LEU A 90 -1.16 -13.22 -30.23
C LEU A 90 -1.72 -13.46 -31.63
#